data_AF-A0A7K2C1H6-F1
#
_entry.id   AF-A0A7K2C1H6-F1
#
_cell.length_a   1.000
_cell.length_b   1.000
_cell.length_c   1.000
_cell.angle_alpha   90.00
_cell.angle_beta   90.00
_cell.angle_gamma   90.00
#
_symmetry.space_group_name_H-M   'P 1'
#
loop_
_entity.id
_entity.type
_entity.pdbx_description
1 polymer ?
#
loop_
_entity_poly.entity_id
_entity_poly.type
_entity_poly.pdbx_seq_one_letter_code
_entity_poly.pdbx_strand_id
1 'polypeptide(L)'
;MLRILLLVFLAFTVPFTASGQHAGIFISQEDALAIREAQGRYALLDEAISLAKETMAVAFAHPLEVPLPGEAGGYEHERHKQNYREMRYAGLLY
;
A
#
# COMPACT_ATOMS: atom_id res chain seq x y z
N MET A 1 26.64 42.10 -3.41
CA MET A 1 26.61 40.78 -4.10
C MET A 1 26.70 39.61 -3.12
N LEU A 2 27.61 39.64 -2.12
CA LEU A 2 27.74 38.57 -1.12
C LEU A 2 26.46 38.28 -0.30
N ARG A 3 25.70 39.32 0.10
CA ARG A 3 24.41 39.17 0.81
C ARG A 3 23.32 38.50 -0.02
N ILE A 4 23.29 38.75 -1.33
CA ILE A 4 22.34 38.13 -2.26
C ILE A 4 22.71 36.66 -2.45
N LEU A 5 24.01 36.36 -2.57
CA LEU A 5 24.51 34.99 -2.65
C LEU A 5 24.17 34.17 -1.39
N LEU A 6 24.25 34.79 -0.21
CA LEU A 6 23.94 34.15 1.08
C LEU A 6 22.44 33.81 1.21
N LEU A 7 21.56 34.67 0.71
CA LEU A 7 20.10 34.44 0.71
C LEU A 7 19.69 33.35 -0.28
N VAL A 8 20.37 33.24 -1.42
CA VAL A 8 20.15 32.14 -2.39
C VAL A 8 20.63 30.81 -1.82
N PHE A 9 21.76 30.79 -1.10
CA PHE A 9 22.27 29.57 -0.46
C PHE A 9 21.35 29.06 0.66
N LEU A 10 20.76 29.97 1.45
CA LEU A 10 19.81 29.63 2.52
C LEU A 10 18.47 29.09 1.99
N ALA A 11 18.06 29.49 0.79
CA ALA A 11 16.85 28.98 0.15
C ALA A 11 16.98 27.52 -0.34
N PHE A 12 18.20 27.03 -0.55
CA PHE A 12 18.46 25.66 -1.00
C PHE A 12 18.60 24.63 0.13
N THR A 13 18.69 25.07 1.39
CA THR A 13 18.86 24.16 2.54
C THR A 13 17.56 23.75 3.21
N VAL A 14 16.38 24.11 2.66
CA VAL A 14 15.11 23.61 3.20
C VAL A 14 15.03 22.12 2.88
N PRO A 15 15.09 21.21 3.86
CA PRO A 15 14.91 19.81 3.58
C PRO A 15 13.47 19.65 3.09
N PHE A 16 13.30 19.17 1.86
CA PHE A 16 12.01 18.79 1.31
C PHE A 16 11.55 17.51 2.03
N THR A 17 11.08 17.63 3.27
CA THR A 17 10.42 16.55 4.00
C THR A 17 8.94 16.56 3.67
N ALA A 18 8.59 16.52 2.39
CA ALA A 18 7.26 16.14 1.97
C ALA A 18 7.23 14.61 1.81
N SER A 19 7.46 13.89 2.91
CA SER A 19 6.97 12.52 2.98
C SER A 19 5.45 12.65 3.06
N GLY A 20 4.76 12.37 1.95
CA GLY A 20 3.30 12.27 1.96
C GLY A 20 2.92 11.26 3.03
N GLN A 21 2.46 11.75 4.18
CA GLN A 21 1.96 10.91 5.23
C GLN A 21 0.70 10.28 4.64
N HIS A 22 0.79 9.01 4.22
CA HIS A 22 -0.38 8.29 3.76
C HIS A 22 -1.33 8.25 4.96
N ALA A 23 -2.39 9.04 4.88
CA ALA A 23 -3.47 9.00 5.86
C ALA A 23 -4.10 7.63 5.75
N GLY A 24 -3.60 6.68 6.55
CA GLY A 24 -4.09 5.34 6.58
C GLY A 24 -5.52 5.36 7.08
N ILE A 25 -6.47 5.14 6.17
CA ILE A 25 -7.91 5.23 6.49
C ILE A 25 -8.32 4.09 7.44
N PHE A 26 -7.68 2.92 7.30
CA PHE A 26 -8.01 1.72 8.07
C PHE A 26 -6.97 1.34 9.12
N ILE A 27 -5.68 1.62 8.86
CA ILE A 27 -4.58 1.35 9.78
C ILE A 27 -3.61 2.53 9.73
N SER A 28 -3.11 2.96 10.88
CA SER A 28 -2.05 3.96 10.97
C SER A 28 -0.67 3.35 10.67
N GLN A 29 0.37 4.19 10.60
CA GLN A 29 1.74 3.70 10.46
C GLN A 29 2.18 2.95 11.71
N GLU A 30 1.73 3.42 12.87
CA GLU A 30 1.96 2.80 14.17
C GLU A 30 1.30 1.41 14.24
N ASP A 31 0.07 1.27 13.72
CA ASP A 31 -0.61 -0.02 13.63
C ASP A 31 0.15 -1.00 12.72
N ALA A 32 0.65 -0.53 11.57
CA ALA A 32 1.43 -1.36 10.66
C ALA A 32 2.73 -1.88 11.30
N LEU A 33 3.41 -1.04 12.08
CA LEU A 33 4.59 -1.43 12.86
C LEU A 33 4.22 -2.45 13.94
N ALA A 34 3.17 -2.20 14.71
CA ALA A 34 2.71 -3.09 15.77
C ALA A 34 2.30 -4.47 15.21
N ILE A 35 1.62 -4.52 14.06
CA ILE A 35 1.27 -5.76 13.36
C ILE A 35 2.52 -6.52 12.94
N ARG A 36 3.52 -5.82 12.38
CA ARG A 36 4.79 -6.43 11.95
C ARG A 36 5.54 -7.05 13.13
N GLU A 37 5.62 -6.35 14.25
CA GLU A 37 6.22 -6.85 15.49
C GLU A 37 5.38 -7.94 16.18
N ALA A 38 4.11 -8.10 15.79
CA ALA A 38 3.20 -9.12 16.31
C ALA A 38 3.28 -10.47 15.59
N GLN A 39 4.00 -10.56 14.48
CA GLN A 39 4.16 -11.82 13.75
C GLN A 39 4.80 -12.90 14.63
N GLY A 40 4.26 -14.11 14.55
CA GLY A 40 4.66 -15.26 15.37
C GLY A 40 4.13 -15.24 16.82
N ARG A 41 3.45 -14.17 17.24
CA ARG A 41 2.87 -14.07 18.60
C ARG A 41 1.42 -14.56 18.68
N TYR A 42 0.66 -14.45 17.59
CA TYR A 42 -0.77 -14.78 17.57
C TYR A 42 -1.13 -15.59 16.33
N ALA A 43 -1.57 -16.83 16.52
CA ALA A 43 -1.86 -17.76 15.42
C ALA A 43 -2.87 -17.20 14.40
N LEU A 44 -3.93 -16.52 14.85
CA LEU A 44 -4.93 -15.91 13.96
C LEU A 44 -4.35 -14.76 13.12
N LEU A 45 -3.41 -14.00 13.68
CA LEU A 45 -2.74 -12.94 12.93
C LEU A 45 -1.84 -13.54 11.85
N ASP A 46 -1.09 -14.58 12.19
CA ASP A 46 -0.19 -15.25 11.25
C ASP A 46 -0.97 -15.92 10.11
N GLU A 47 -2.11 -16.53 10.41
CA GLU A 47 -3.03 -17.08 9.40
C GLU A 47 -3.56 -16.00 8.46
N ALA A 48 -4.00 -14.86 9.00
CA ALA A 48 -4.48 -13.74 8.19
C ALA A 48 -3.39 -13.18 7.26
N ILE A 49 -2.14 -13.07 7.76
CA ILE A 49 -1.00 -12.63 6.96
C ILE A 49 -0.64 -13.67 5.90
N SER A 50 -0.68 -14.98 6.22
CA SER A 50 -0.43 -16.05 5.25
C SER A 50 -1.45 -16.01 4.12
N LEU A 51 -2.73 -15.90 4.45
CA LEU A 51 -3.81 -15.79 3.47
C LEU A 51 -3.59 -14.60 2.52
N ALA A 52 -3.20 -13.44 3.05
CA ALA A 52 -2.90 -12.28 2.21
C ALA A 52 -1.71 -12.54 1.27
N LYS A 53 -0.63 -13.16 1.77
CA LYS A 53 0.56 -13.52 0.98
C LYS A 53 0.23 -14.53 -0.11
N GLU A 54 -0.51 -15.58 0.21
CA GLU A 54 -0.93 -16.62 -0.75
C GLU A 54 -1.84 -16.03 -1.84
N THR A 55 -2.80 -15.19 -1.45
CA THR A 55 -3.65 -14.48 -2.40
C THR A 55 -2.81 -13.65 -3.38
N MET A 56 -1.83 -12.91 -2.88
CA MET A 56 -0.96 -12.09 -3.73
C MET A 56 0.02 -12.94 -4.56
N ALA A 57 0.48 -14.08 -4.06
CA ALA A 57 1.31 -15.01 -4.84
C ALA A 57 0.56 -15.55 -6.06
N VAL A 58 -0.73 -15.89 -5.89
CA VAL A 58 -1.60 -16.30 -7.01
C VAL A 58 -1.85 -15.13 -7.97
N ALA A 59 -2.10 -13.93 -7.45
CA ALA A 59 -2.32 -12.74 -8.28
C ALA A 59 -1.09 -12.39 -9.13
N PHE A 60 0.11 -12.37 -8.53
CA PHE A 60 1.36 -12.06 -9.23
C PHE A 60 1.81 -13.14 -10.23
N ALA A 61 1.27 -14.36 -10.14
CA ALA A 61 1.51 -15.39 -11.13
C ALA A 61 0.79 -15.14 -12.47
N HIS A 62 -0.13 -14.17 -12.52
CA HIS A 62 -0.91 -13.83 -13.70
C HIS A 62 -0.66 -12.39 -14.14
N PRO A 63 -0.85 -12.05 -15.43
CA PRO A 63 -0.85 -10.67 -15.87
C PRO A 63 -1.92 -9.84 -15.15
N LEU A 64 -1.62 -8.55 -14.92
CA LEU A 64 -2.61 -7.62 -14.38
C LEU A 64 -3.76 -7.43 -15.38
N GLU A 65 -4.98 -7.66 -14.93
CA GLU A 65 -6.18 -7.60 -15.76
C GLU A 65 -7.21 -6.63 -15.20
N VAL A 66 -7.61 -5.66 -16.02
CA VAL A 66 -8.69 -4.72 -15.71
C VAL A 66 -9.61 -4.67 -16.94
N PRO A 67 -10.66 -5.51 -16.99
CA PRO A 67 -11.55 -5.54 -18.14
C PRO A 67 -12.41 -4.26 -18.20
N LEU A 68 -13.09 -4.04 -19.33
CA LEU A 68 -14.16 -3.05 -19.41
C LEU A 68 -15.35 -3.52 -18.55
N PRO A 69 -16.23 -2.61 -18.07
CA PRO A 69 -17.41 -3.01 -17.32
C PRO A 69 -18.30 -3.98 -18.10
N GLY A 70 -18.69 -5.08 -17.46
CA GLY A 70 -19.57 -6.10 -18.01
C GLY A 70 -20.88 -6.27 -17.23
N GLU A 71 -21.52 -7.42 -17.37
CA GLU A 71 -22.80 -7.73 -16.72
C GLU A 71 -22.67 -7.91 -15.20
N ALA A 72 -23.76 -7.62 -14.47
CA ALA A 72 -23.79 -7.81 -13.03
C ALA A 72 -23.70 -9.30 -12.66
N GLY A 73 -22.73 -9.65 -11.80
CA GLY A 73 -22.42 -11.04 -11.45
C GLY A 73 -21.71 -11.83 -12.54
N GLY A 74 -21.40 -11.19 -13.68
CA GLY A 74 -20.58 -11.76 -14.74
C GLY A 74 -19.09 -11.79 -14.38
N TYR A 75 -18.28 -12.23 -15.34
CA TYR A 75 -16.83 -12.36 -15.18
C TYR A 75 -16.18 -11.02 -14.81
N GLU A 76 -16.50 -9.94 -15.53
CA GLU A 76 -15.92 -8.62 -15.33
C GLU A 76 -16.27 -8.06 -13.94
N HIS A 77 -17.49 -8.32 -13.46
CA HIS A 77 -17.91 -7.93 -12.12
C HIS A 77 -17.07 -8.62 -11.04
N GLU A 78 -16.86 -9.94 -11.15
CA GLU A 78 -16.05 -10.69 -10.20
C GLU A 78 -14.56 -10.34 -10.31
N ARG A 79 -14.05 -10.06 -11.53
CA ARG A 79 -12.67 -9.61 -11.74
C ARG A 79 -12.42 -8.25 -11.09
N HIS A 80 -13.33 -7.29 -11.23
CA HIS A 80 -13.22 -6.01 -10.52
C HIS A 80 -13.32 -6.19 -9.00
N LYS A 81 -14.17 -7.10 -8.52
CA LYS A 81 -14.24 -7.43 -7.09
C LYS A 81 -12.93 -8.00 -6.56
N GLN A 82 -12.32 -8.87 -7.35
CA GLN A 82 -11.04 -9.46 -7.03
C GLN A 82 -9.92 -8.42 -7.07
N ASN A 83 -9.92 -7.51 -8.04
CA ASN A 83 -8.93 -6.44 -8.16
C ASN A 83 -8.86 -5.57 -6.90
N TYR A 84 -9.99 -5.11 -6.36
CA TYR A 84 -9.92 -4.26 -5.16
C TYR A 84 -9.45 -5.04 -3.92
N ARG A 85 -9.74 -6.34 -3.83
CA ARG A 85 -9.26 -7.19 -2.73
C ARG A 85 -7.75 -7.39 -2.81
N GLU A 86 -7.24 -7.69 -3.99
CA GLU A 86 -5.80 -7.81 -4.26
C GLU A 86 -5.08 -6.48 -4.01
N MET A 87 -5.63 -5.36 -4.49
CA MET A 87 -5.07 -4.03 -4.20
C MET A 87 -4.98 -3.75 -2.70
N ARG A 88 -6.02 -4.11 -1.93
CA ARG A 88 -6.01 -3.96 -0.47
C ARG A 88 -4.93 -4.83 0.17
N TYR A 89 -4.80 -6.10 -0.22
CA TYR A 89 -3.77 -6.98 0.34
C TYR A 89 -2.36 -6.56 -0.06
N ALA A 90 -2.16 -6.15 -1.32
CA ALA A 90 -0.88 -5.61 -1.78
C ALA A 90 -0.46 -4.39 -0.95
N GLY A 91 -1.39 -3.45 -0.74
CA GLY A 91 -1.13 -2.25 0.07
C GLY A 91 -0.87 -2.55 1.55
N LEU A 92 -1.49 -3.59 2.12
CA LEU A 92 -1.25 -4.00 3.51
C LEU A 92 0.10 -4.71 3.68
N LEU A 93 0.55 -5.45 2.67
CA LEU A 93 1.79 -6.23 2.72
C LEU A 93 3.05 -5.42 2.40
N TYR A 94 2.92 -4.27 1.74
CA TYR A 94 4.01 -3.34 1.42
C TYR A 94 4.42 -2.51 2.64
#